data_AF-A0A066WR84-F1
#
_entry.id   AF-A0A066WR84-F1
#
_cell.length_a   1.000
_cell.length_b   1.000
_cell.length_c   1.000
_cell.angle_alpha   90.00
_cell.angle_beta   90.00
_cell.angle_gamma   90.00
#
_symmetry.space_group_name_H-M   'P 1'
#
loop_
_entity.id
_entity.type
_entity.pdbx_description
1 polymer ?
#
loop_
_entity_poly.entity_id
_entity_poly.type
_entity_poly.pdbx_seq_one_letter_code
_entity_poly.pdbx_strand_id
1 'polypeptide(L)'
;MGRLMKLPKTSRRKATTTSREKGTVRQCLSTLKRSMSARRTRNYSKAVISIAPLATWRSVQNYGQTLRDTSQALALNPTSEKAFYRAARALLATDKVAEALDCCDHALRANPENKDVKELREKVTKRKNEVERIQAERKERERRKLETDKALNQAFLARGLWIETSSRPPDNPARPHFDPDSLSSSSSPSIPLSGPLASSWKAPDAIRTQLIFPVFLLYPQYAQSDLIPEYPEDTPIGLYLDEMFPGPAGSSTQPTARQPWDERGEYVSAKLQVYATTRQKRLLKIGRKLSLREIIDQGAKDPEKGADRDGVMLKDGLVSLIVLPKGSDAEKTWIAKFKQERGGGR
;
A
#
# COMPACT_ATOMS: atom_id res chain seq x y z
N MET A 1 7.94 -48.69 -30.45
CA MET A 1 7.28 -47.40 -30.12
C MET A 1 7.48 -47.19 -28.62
N GLY A 2 8.24 -46.24 -28.08
CA GLY A 2 8.47 -44.83 -28.37
C GLY A 2 8.89 -44.23 -27.02
N ARG A 3 10.20 -44.08 -26.79
CA ARG A 3 10.77 -43.63 -25.51
C ARG A 3 10.70 -42.09 -25.46
N LEU A 4 9.82 -41.55 -24.62
CA LEU A 4 9.61 -40.11 -24.47
C LEU A 4 10.87 -39.44 -23.89
N MET A 5 11.62 -38.71 -24.72
CA MET A 5 12.69 -37.81 -24.26
C MET A 5 12.07 -36.55 -23.64
N LYS A 6 12.28 -36.32 -22.34
CA LYS A 6 11.97 -35.05 -21.69
C LYS A 6 13.06 -34.03 -22.00
N LEU A 7 12.73 -32.99 -22.77
CA LEU A 7 13.56 -31.80 -22.98
C LEU A 7 13.68 -30.99 -21.68
N PRO A 8 14.87 -30.43 -21.34
CA PRO A 8 15.01 -29.58 -20.17
C PRO A 8 14.39 -28.20 -20.39
N LYS A 9 13.57 -27.76 -19.44
CA LYS A 9 12.94 -26.43 -19.37
C LYS A 9 14.02 -25.36 -19.22
N THR A 10 14.14 -24.46 -20.20
CA THR A 10 15.00 -23.27 -20.14
C THR A 10 14.40 -22.23 -19.19
N SER A 11 14.85 -22.25 -17.95
CA SER A 11 14.56 -21.22 -16.95
C SER A 11 15.20 -19.88 -17.36
N ARG A 12 14.38 -18.93 -17.86
CA ARG A 12 14.75 -17.52 -18.03
C ARG A 12 14.97 -16.89 -16.65
N ARG A 13 16.22 -16.92 -16.15
CA ARG A 13 16.63 -16.19 -14.95
C ARG A 13 16.57 -14.69 -15.24
N LYS A 14 15.69 -13.95 -14.56
CA LYS A 14 15.75 -12.48 -14.51
C LYS A 14 17.05 -12.09 -13.80
N ALA A 15 17.96 -11.43 -14.51
CA ALA A 15 19.24 -10.98 -13.98
C ALA A 15 19.00 -9.83 -13.00
N THR A 16 19.26 -10.07 -11.71
CA THR A 16 19.30 -9.04 -10.67
C THR A 16 20.66 -8.35 -10.74
N THR A 17 20.69 -7.13 -11.29
CA THR A 17 21.90 -6.32 -11.41
C THR A 17 22.45 -5.96 -10.02
N THR A 18 23.69 -6.35 -9.74
CA THR A 18 24.31 -6.19 -8.42
C THR A 18 24.63 -4.73 -8.10
N SER A 19 24.62 -4.34 -6.82
CA SER A 19 24.86 -2.95 -6.37
C SER A 19 26.18 -2.36 -6.91
N ARG A 20 27.21 -3.20 -7.06
CA ARG A 20 28.55 -2.84 -7.59
C ARG A 20 28.51 -2.45 -9.08
N GLU A 21 27.66 -3.08 -9.88
CA GLU A 21 27.44 -2.75 -11.28
C GLU A 21 26.71 -1.41 -11.42
N LYS A 22 25.72 -1.12 -10.55
CA LYS A 22 25.00 0.16 -10.56
C LYS A 22 25.93 1.35 -10.29
N GLY A 23 26.88 1.20 -9.35
CA GLY A 23 27.91 2.22 -9.06
C GLY A 23 28.87 2.43 -10.25
N THR A 24 29.30 1.33 -10.86
CA THR A 24 30.13 1.34 -12.08
C THR A 24 29.44 2.08 -13.22
N VAL A 25 28.18 1.75 -13.52
CA VAL A 25 27.41 2.38 -14.61
C VAL A 25 27.21 3.89 -14.36
N ARG A 26 27.01 4.33 -13.11
CA ARG A 26 26.88 5.76 -12.78
C ARG A 26 28.17 6.53 -13.05
N GLN A 27 29.32 5.97 -12.65
CA GLN A 27 30.62 6.58 -12.93
C GLN A 27 30.87 6.67 -14.44
N CYS A 28 30.55 5.62 -15.19
CA CYS A 28 30.70 5.59 -16.64
C CYS A 28 29.78 6.57 -17.37
N LEU A 29 28.58 6.79 -16.86
CA LEU A 29 27.68 7.83 -17.36
C LEU A 29 28.21 9.24 -17.11
N SER A 30 28.83 9.47 -15.95
CA SER A 30 29.45 10.77 -15.65
C SER A 30 30.63 11.06 -16.59
N THR A 31 31.45 10.04 -16.88
CA THR A 31 32.58 10.16 -17.82
C THR A 31 32.08 10.29 -19.26
N LEU A 32 31.00 9.59 -19.62
CA LEU A 32 30.33 9.73 -20.92
C LEU A 32 29.76 11.13 -21.13
N LYS A 33 29.08 11.70 -20.12
CA LYS A 33 28.59 13.09 -20.19
C LYS A 33 29.73 14.09 -20.35
N ARG A 34 30.86 13.87 -19.67
CA ARG A 34 32.07 14.69 -19.83
C ARG A 34 32.68 14.56 -21.22
N SER A 35 32.74 13.35 -21.80
CA SER A 35 33.26 13.16 -23.16
C SER A 35 32.34 13.74 -24.23
N MET A 36 31.01 13.73 -24.02
CA MET A 36 30.06 14.44 -24.90
C MET A 36 30.28 15.97 -24.89
N SER A 37 30.70 16.55 -23.77
CA SER A 37 30.94 18.00 -23.65
C SER A 37 32.30 18.48 -24.17
N ALA A 38 33.27 17.58 -24.33
CA ALA A 38 34.63 17.92 -24.72
C ALA A 38 34.78 17.99 -26.25
N ARG A 39 34.88 19.19 -26.82
CA ARG A 39 35.38 19.38 -28.20
C ARG A 39 36.91 19.35 -28.17
N ARG A 40 37.54 18.33 -28.76
CA ARG A 40 38.98 18.35 -29.05
C ARG A 40 39.25 17.79 -30.44
N THR A 41 39.94 18.58 -31.24
CA THR A 41 40.45 18.22 -32.56
C THR A 41 41.90 17.77 -32.45
N ARG A 42 42.22 16.52 -32.79
CA ARG A 42 43.34 16.14 -33.69
C ARG A 42 43.61 14.63 -33.73
N ASN A 43 43.94 14.20 -34.96
CA ASN A 43 44.69 13.02 -35.41
C ASN A 43 43.93 11.68 -35.54
N TYR A 44 43.25 11.59 -36.69
CA TYR A 44 42.78 10.36 -37.32
C TYR A 44 43.94 9.58 -37.94
N SER A 45 44.60 8.69 -37.20
CA SER A 45 45.46 7.67 -37.83
C SER A 45 45.66 6.38 -37.02
N LYS A 46 44.92 6.16 -35.92
CA LYS A 46 44.85 4.86 -35.21
C LYS A 46 43.43 4.50 -34.72
N ALA A 47 42.39 5.12 -35.29
CA ALA A 47 41.00 5.05 -34.80
C ALA A 47 40.24 3.75 -35.16
N VAL A 48 40.93 2.60 -35.23
CA VAL A 48 40.29 1.28 -35.45
C VAL A 48 40.27 0.41 -34.19
N ILE A 49 40.98 0.77 -33.11
CA ILE A 49 41.18 -0.17 -32.02
C ILE A 49 40.18 0.02 -30.88
N SER A 50 39.51 -1.10 -30.56
CA SER A 50 38.45 -1.34 -29.57
C SER A 50 37.01 -1.05 -29.99
N ILE A 51 36.67 -1.32 -31.25
CA ILE A 51 35.33 -1.83 -31.54
C ILE A 51 35.43 -3.35 -31.41
N ALA A 52 35.25 -3.88 -30.18
CA ALA A 52 35.03 -5.31 -30.01
C ALA A 52 33.99 -5.78 -31.05
N PRO A 53 34.19 -6.94 -31.69
CA PRO A 53 33.37 -7.38 -32.82
C PRO A 53 31.89 -7.30 -32.44
N LEU A 54 31.03 -6.89 -33.39
CA LEU A 54 29.59 -6.70 -33.20
C LEU A 54 28.88 -7.88 -32.49
N ALA A 55 29.52 -9.06 -32.46
CA ALA A 55 29.07 -10.30 -31.85
C ALA A 55 29.26 -10.40 -30.32
N THR A 56 30.29 -9.77 -29.71
CA THR A 56 30.65 -10.03 -28.29
C THR A 56 29.80 -9.27 -27.29
N TRP A 57 29.41 -8.02 -27.55
CA TRP A 57 28.53 -7.26 -26.65
C TRP A 57 27.06 -7.72 -26.72
N ARG A 58 26.66 -8.34 -27.84
CA ARG A 58 25.30 -8.86 -28.04
C ARG A 58 25.09 -10.16 -27.25
N SER A 59 26.15 -10.92 -27.00
CA SER A 59 26.12 -12.18 -26.25
C SER A 59 26.44 -12.02 -24.75
N VAL A 60 27.22 -11.00 -24.37
CA VAL A 60 27.59 -10.75 -22.97
C VAL A 60 26.77 -9.58 -22.41
N GLN A 61 25.84 -9.86 -21.50
CA GLN A 61 24.98 -8.90 -20.79
C GLN A 61 25.75 -7.97 -19.82
N ASN A 62 27.00 -7.61 -20.15
CA ASN A 62 27.82 -6.69 -19.36
C ASN A 62 27.67 -5.25 -19.88
N TYR A 63 26.54 -4.64 -19.51
CA TYR A 63 26.19 -3.27 -19.90
C TYR A 63 27.15 -2.22 -19.30
N GLY A 64 27.72 -2.49 -18.12
CA GLY A 64 28.68 -1.61 -17.47
C GLY A 64 29.98 -1.45 -18.27
N GLN A 65 30.56 -2.55 -18.73
CA GLN A 65 31.76 -2.51 -19.57
C GLN A 65 31.47 -1.86 -20.94
N THR A 66 30.32 -2.18 -21.55
CA THR A 66 29.90 -1.57 -22.82
C THR A 66 29.82 -0.04 -22.72
N LEU A 67 29.35 0.50 -21.59
CA LEU A 67 29.31 1.94 -21.35
C LEU A 67 30.70 2.56 -21.12
N ARG A 68 31.64 1.82 -20.54
CA ARG A 68 33.05 2.26 -20.43
C ARG A 68 33.69 2.36 -21.80
N ASP A 69 33.57 1.30 -22.59
CA ASP A 69 34.21 1.20 -23.91
C ASP A 69 33.63 2.27 -24.86
N THR A 70 32.31 2.47 -24.84
CA THR A 70 31.66 3.54 -25.62
C THR A 70 32.06 4.94 -25.14
N SER A 71 32.25 5.16 -23.84
CA SER A 71 32.72 6.46 -23.33
C SER A 71 34.15 6.80 -23.76
N GLN A 72 35.04 5.81 -23.80
CA GLN A 72 36.42 5.97 -24.31
C GLN A 72 36.42 6.20 -25.82
N ALA A 73 35.60 5.46 -26.57
CA ALA A 73 35.43 5.66 -28.00
C ALA A 73 34.93 7.07 -28.35
N LEU A 74 33.99 7.61 -27.55
CA LEU A 74 33.48 8.96 -27.73
C LEU A 74 34.47 10.06 -27.31
N ALA A 75 35.38 9.76 -26.37
CA ALA A 75 36.48 10.68 -26.03
C ALA A 75 37.49 10.83 -27.18
N LEU A 76 37.67 9.79 -28.00
CA LEU A 76 38.52 9.81 -29.19
C LEU A 76 37.80 10.34 -30.42
N ASN A 77 36.54 9.97 -30.62
CA ASN A 77 35.69 10.44 -31.71
C ASN A 77 34.32 10.88 -31.19
N PRO A 78 34.14 12.19 -30.92
CA PRO A 78 32.89 12.74 -30.39
C PRO A 78 31.68 12.63 -31.33
N THR A 79 31.87 12.35 -32.62
CA THR A 79 30.80 12.26 -33.63
C THR A 79 30.47 10.82 -34.03
N SER A 80 30.97 9.83 -33.30
CA SER A 80 30.78 8.41 -33.64
C SER A 80 29.34 7.92 -33.38
N GLU A 81 28.55 7.82 -34.44
CA GLU A 81 27.20 7.26 -34.43
C GLU A 81 27.12 5.85 -33.81
N LYS A 82 28.03 4.95 -34.19
CA LYS A 82 28.03 3.55 -33.72
C LYS A 82 28.25 3.45 -32.21
N ALA A 83 29.06 4.34 -31.65
CA ALA A 83 29.31 4.40 -30.22
C ALA A 83 28.05 4.86 -29.47
N PHE A 84 27.37 5.91 -29.97
CA PHE A 84 26.10 6.38 -29.41
C PHE A 84 24.97 5.34 -29.50
N TYR A 85 24.86 4.62 -30.63
CA TYR A 85 23.87 3.54 -30.79
C TYR A 85 24.09 2.42 -29.78
N ARG A 86 25.34 1.98 -29.59
CA ARG A 86 25.69 0.94 -28.60
C ARG A 86 25.42 1.41 -27.17
N ALA A 87 25.76 2.66 -26.86
CA ALA A 87 25.47 3.25 -25.55
C ALA A 87 23.96 3.32 -25.29
N ALA A 88 23.17 3.84 -26.23
CA ALA A 88 21.71 3.93 -26.11
C ALA A 88 21.06 2.55 -25.90
N ARG A 89 21.53 1.51 -26.58
CA ARG A 89 21.05 0.13 -26.37
C ARG A 89 21.39 -0.42 -24.99
N ALA A 90 22.61 -0.18 -24.52
CA ALA A 90 23.00 -0.59 -23.16
C ALA A 90 22.18 0.18 -22.11
N LEU A 91 21.92 1.47 -22.32
CA LEU A 91 21.13 2.30 -21.42
C LEU A 91 19.66 1.88 -21.38
N LEU A 92 19.06 1.58 -22.53
CA LEU A 92 17.71 1.03 -22.62
C LEU A 92 17.59 -0.29 -21.86
N ALA A 93 18.59 -1.16 -21.94
CA ALA A 93 18.60 -2.43 -21.19
C ALA A 93 18.77 -2.24 -19.67
N THR A 94 19.36 -1.11 -19.23
CA THR A 94 19.47 -0.74 -17.81
C THR A 94 18.32 0.15 -17.31
N ASP A 95 17.26 0.34 -18.12
CA ASP A 95 16.11 1.22 -17.84
C ASP A 95 16.46 2.71 -17.59
N LYS A 96 17.60 3.16 -18.12
CA LYS A 96 18.03 4.58 -18.07
C LYS A 96 17.58 5.31 -19.32
N VAL A 97 16.27 5.54 -19.38
CA VAL A 97 15.58 5.93 -20.62
C VAL A 97 15.87 7.37 -21.03
N ALA A 98 16.01 8.28 -20.06
CA ALA A 98 16.30 9.69 -20.35
C ALA A 98 17.67 9.84 -21.03
N GLU A 99 18.71 9.22 -20.48
CA GLU A 99 20.05 9.26 -21.06
C GLU A 99 20.14 8.47 -22.38
N ALA A 100 19.31 7.44 -22.56
CA ALA A 100 19.23 6.72 -23.83
C ALA A 100 18.67 7.60 -24.96
N LEU A 101 17.68 8.46 -24.68
CA LEU A 101 17.19 9.43 -25.67
C LEU A 101 18.24 10.46 -26.03
N ASP A 102 18.96 11.00 -25.05
CA ASP A 102 20.04 11.94 -25.30
C ASP A 102 21.09 11.32 -26.26
N CYS A 103 21.48 10.07 -26.00
CA CYS A 103 22.39 9.33 -26.89
C CYS A 103 21.82 9.15 -28.31
N CYS A 104 20.53 8.85 -28.44
CA CYS A 104 19.86 8.74 -29.74
C CYS A 104 19.80 10.09 -30.48
N ASP A 105 19.51 11.19 -29.78
CA ASP A 105 19.45 12.53 -30.39
C ASP A 105 20.85 12.99 -30.83
N HIS A 106 21.91 12.66 -30.07
CA HIS A 106 23.29 12.88 -30.47
C HIS A 106 23.70 12.04 -31.69
N ALA A 107 23.27 10.78 -31.77
CA ALA A 107 23.50 9.95 -32.95
C ALA A 107 22.82 10.53 -34.21
N LEU A 108 21.57 11.00 -34.10
CA LEU A 108 20.84 11.61 -35.22
C LEU A 108 21.41 12.96 -35.66
N ARG A 109 22.02 13.74 -34.75
CA ARG A 109 22.77 14.95 -35.13
C ARG A 109 24.00 14.64 -35.97
N ALA A 110 24.66 13.51 -35.70
CA ALA A 110 25.83 13.08 -36.48
C ALA A 110 25.43 12.46 -37.82
N ASN A 111 24.35 11.69 -37.86
CA ASN A 111 23.81 11.08 -39.08
C ASN A 111 22.26 11.04 -39.04
N PRO A 112 21.57 11.98 -39.71
CA PRO A 112 20.11 12.06 -39.69
C PRO A 112 19.39 10.89 -40.38
N GLU A 113 20.06 10.14 -41.25
CA GLU A 113 19.42 9.14 -42.13
C GLU A 113 19.50 7.70 -41.64
N ASN A 114 20.10 7.43 -40.47
CA ASN A 114 20.19 6.05 -39.99
C ASN A 114 18.86 5.50 -39.45
N LYS A 115 18.34 4.48 -40.13
CA LYS A 115 17.13 3.73 -39.78
C LYS A 115 17.22 3.05 -38.41
N ASP A 116 18.37 2.45 -38.06
CA ASP A 116 18.55 1.71 -36.79
C ASP A 116 18.42 2.63 -35.58
N VAL A 117 18.94 3.86 -35.69
CA VAL A 117 18.89 4.87 -34.62
C VAL A 117 17.46 5.41 -34.48
N LYS A 118 16.75 5.62 -35.59
CA LYS A 118 15.33 6.02 -35.59
C LYS A 118 14.46 4.95 -34.90
N GLU A 119 14.63 3.67 -35.26
CA GLU A 119 13.93 2.56 -34.59
C GLU A 119 14.25 2.44 -33.10
N LEU A 120 15.52 2.63 -32.73
CA LEU A 120 15.92 2.60 -31.32
C LEU A 120 15.29 3.77 -30.56
N ARG A 121 15.28 4.97 -31.14
CA ARG A 121 14.66 6.15 -30.55
C ARG A 121 13.17 5.92 -30.29
N GLU A 122 12.44 5.33 -31.24
CA GLU A 122 11.03 4.97 -31.05
C GLU A 122 10.82 3.97 -29.89
N LYS A 123 11.70 2.98 -29.75
CA LYS A 123 11.65 2.03 -28.62
C LYS A 123 11.92 2.74 -27.30
N VAL A 124 12.88 3.66 -27.27
CA VAL A 124 13.24 4.44 -26.09
C VAL A 124 12.14 5.44 -25.74
N THR A 125 11.51 6.13 -26.70
CA THR A 125 10.39 7.05 -26.42
C THR A 125 9.17 6.30 -25.90
N LYS A 126 8.82 5.14 -26.47
CA LYS A 126 7.77 4.26 -25.93
C LYS A 126 8.07 3.85 -24.49
N ARG A 127 9.31 3.45 -24.19
CA ARG A 127 9.73 3.10 -22.83
C ARG A 127 9.71 4.31 -21.88
N LYS A 128 10.03 5.52 -22.38
CA LYS A 128 10.03 6.76 -21.58
C LYS A 128 8.63 7.09 -21.13
N ASN A 129 7.69 7.11 -22.08
CA ASN A 129 6.30 7.38 -21.80
C ASN A 129 5.73 6.36 -20.78
N GLU A 130 6.12 5.09 -20.87
CA GLU A 130 5.70 4.08 -19.89
C GLU A 130 6.29 4.31 -18.50
N VAL A 131 7.58 4.64 -18.40
CA VAL A 131 8.23 4.95 -17.11
C VAL A 131 7.63 6.21 -16.49
N GLU A 132 7.40 7.25 -17.29
CA GLU A 132 6.76 8.50 -16.85
C GLU A 132 5.32 8.24 -16.38
N ARG A 133 4.57 7.40 -17.10
CA ARG A 133 3.23 6.96 -16.69
C ARG A 133 3.25 6.24 -15.35
N ILE A 134 4.13 5.25 -15.17
CA ILE A 134 4.26 4.52 -13.89
C ILE A 134 4.66 5.46 -12.75
N GLN A 135 5.57 6.41 -13.01
CA GLN A 135 5.99 7.39 -12.01
C GLN A 135 4.85 8.35 -11.64
N ALA A 136 4.07 8.81 -12.62
CA ALA A 136 2.90 9.64 -12.39
C ALA A 136 1.83 8.90 -11.58
N GLU A 137 1.52 7.65 -11.95
CA GLU A 137 0.57 6.81 -11.22
C GLU A 137 1.04 6.55 -9.79
N ARG A 138 2.34 6.33 -9.57
CA ARG A 138 2.90 6.17 -8.23
C ARG A 138 2.73 7.44 -7.38
N LYS A 139 3.09 8.60 -7.94
CA LYS A 139 2.95 9.89 -7.24
C LYS A 139 1.48 10.16 -6.90
N GLU A 140 0.58 9.87 -7.83
CA GLU A 140 -0.86 10.03 -7.63
C GLU A 140 -1.38 9.08 -6.55
N ARG A 141 -0.99 7.80 -6.54
CA ARG A 141 -1.33 6.87 -5.45
C ARG A 141 -0.85 7.37 -4.09
N GLU A 142 0.38 7.87 -4.02
CA GLU A 142 0.94 8.43 -2.78
C GLU A 142 0.17 9.69 -2.33
N ARG A 143 -0.21 10.57 -3.27
CA ARG A 143 -1.08 11.74 -3.01
C ARG A 143 -2.44 11.31 -2.46
N ARG A 144 -3.15 10.43 -3.17
CA ARG A 144 -4.47 9.94 -2.76
C ARG A 144 -4.42 9.28 -1.39
N LYS A 145 -3.41 8.44 -1.14
CA LYS A 145 -3.21 7.81 0.16
C LYS A 145 -3.07 8.86 1.27
N LEU A 146 -2.21 9.86 1.10
CA LEU A 146 -2.00 10.90 2.10
C LEU A 146 -3.26 11.72 2.36
N GLU A 147 -4.00 12.07 1.31
CA GLU A 147 -5.25 12.82 1.43
C GLU A 147 -6.35 11.99 2.10
N THR A 148 -6.49 10.71 1.74
CA THR A 148 -7.40 9.78 2.40
C THR A 148 -7.03 9.58 3.87
N ASP A 149 -5.76 9.39 4.21
CA ASP A 149 -5.30 9.24 5.60
C ASP A 149 -5.61 10.50 6.43
N LYS A 150 -5.49 11.69 5.84
CA LYS A 150 -5.89 12.95 6.47
C LYS A 150 -7.40 13.03 6.68
N ALA A 151 -8.18 12.71 5.65
CA ALA A 151 -9.64 12.69 5.73
C ALA A 151 -10.13 11.69 6.78
N LEU A 152 -9.50 10.52 6.86
CA LEU A 152 -9.81 9.48 7.83
C LEU A 152 -9.52 9.94 9.26
N ASN A 153 -8.37 10.59 9.49
CA ASN A 153 -8.07 11.19 10.80
C ASN A 153 -9.09 12.27 11.17
N GLN A 154 -9.47 13.15 10.24
CA GLN A 154 -10.53 14.14 10.46
C GLN A 154 -11.87 13.45 10.78
N ALA A 155 -12.19 12.36 10.09
CA ALA A 155 -13.41 11.58 10.28
C ALA A 155 -13.47 10.97 11.69
N PHE A 156 -12.34 10.45 12.19
CA PHE A 156 -12.24 9.95 13.56
C PHE A 156 -12.41 11.05 14.61
N LEU A 157 -11.74 12.20 14.39
CA LEU A 157 -11.84 13.32 15.32
C LEU A 157 -13.27 13.87 15.38
N ALA A 158 -13.93 14.01 14.23
CA ALA A 158 -15.30 14.51 14.11
C ALA A 158 -16.33 13.58 14.76
N ARG A 159 -16.05 12.27 14.80
CA ARG A 159 -16.84 11.25 15.52
C ARG A 159 -16.53 11.22 17.02
N GLY A 160 -15.57 11.98 17.52
CA GLY A 160 -15.20 11.95 18.94
C GLY A 160 -14.42 10.70 19.37
N LEU A 161 -13.83 9.95 18.44
CA LEU A 161 -12.97 8.81 18.76
C LEU A 161 -11.66 9.28 19.40
N TRP A 162 -11.18 8.51 20.38
CA TRP A 162 -9.85 8.68 20.95
C TRP A 162 -8.85 7.76 20.24
N ILE A 163 -7.91 8.33 19.49
CA ILE A 163 -6.93 7.57 18.71
C ILE A 163 -5.72 7.29 19.60
N GLU A 164 -5.39 6.01 19.77
CA GLU A 164 -4.18 5.56 20.46
C GLU A 164 -3.38 4.66 19.53
N THR A 165 -2.08 4.94 19.39
CA THR A 165 -1.15 4.11 18.61
C THR A 165 -0.09 3.57 19.54
N SER A 166 0.04 2.26 19.61
CA SER A 166 1.07 1.60 20.40
C SER A 166 2.42 1.66 19.69
N SER A 167 3.51 1.50 20.44
CA SER A 167 4.87 1.50 19.89
C SER A 167 5.15 0.33 18.94
N ARG A 168 4.35 -0.74 19.04
CA ARG A 168 4.44 -1.95 18.23
C ARG A 168 3.02 -2.40 17.87
N PRO A 169 2.37 -1.72 16.92
CA PRO A 169 1.02 -2.08 16.54
C PRO A 169 1.03 -3.50 15.98
N PRO A 170 0.04 -4.34 16.33
CA PRO A 170 -0.12 -5.64 15.69
C PRO A 170 -0.33 -5.44 14.18
N ASP A 171 0.13 -6.41 13.38
CA ASP A 171 -0.15 -6.40 11.94
C ASP A 171 -1.63 -6.72 11.74
N ASN A 172 -2.45 -5.67 11.67
CA ASN A 172 -3.89 -5.80 11.53
C ASN A 172 -4.26 -5.79 10.03
N PRO A 173 -4.82 -6.89 9.49
CA PRO A 173 -5.13 -7.00 8.07
C PRO A 173 -6.23 -6.03 7.62
N ALA A 174 -7.15 -5.66 8.52
CA ALA A 174 -8.25 -4.74 8.24
C ALA A 174 -8.05 -3.42 8.98
N ARG A 175 -7.81 -2.33 8.26
CA ARG A 175 -7.74 -0.98 8.84
C ARG A 175 -9.09 -0.27 8.67
N PRO A 176 -9.44 0.69 9.53
CA PRO A 176 -10.63 1.49 9.29
C PRO A 176 -10.50 2.22 7.96
N HIS A 177 -11.57 2.24 7.20
CA HIS A 177 -11.62 2.86 5.87
C HIS A 177 -13.02 3.38 5.58
N PHE A 178 -13.13 4.24 4.56
CA PHE A 178 -14.42 4.70 4.07
C PHE A 178 -15.13 3.57 3.33
N ASP A 179 -16.42 3.43 3.56
CA ASP A 179 -17.26 2.46 2.86
C ASP A 179 -17.25 2.76 1.35
N PRO A 180 -16.79 1.81 0.50
CA PRO A 180 -16.76 1.97 -0.96
C PRO A 180 -18.10 2.37 -1.57
N ASP A 181 -19.21 1.90 -1.01
CA ASP A 181 -20.55 2.14 -1.55
C ASP A 181 -21.09 3.53 -1.19
N SER A 182 -20.54 4.15 -0.14
CA SER A 182 -20.89 5.50 0.31
C SER A 182 -20.04 6.62 -0.33
N LEU A 183 -19.10 6.25 -1.22
CA LEU A 183 -18.18 7.20 -1.83
C LEU A 183 -18.88 8.12 -2.84
N SER A 184 -18.54 9.41 -2.79
CA SER A 184 -18.95 10.36 -3.84
C SER A 184 -18.27 10.03 -5.18
N SER A 185 -18.88 10.44 -6.29
CA SER A 185 -18.33 10.26 -7.64
C SER A 185 -16.91 10.84 -7.79
N SER A 186 -16.56 11.90 -7.06
CA SER A 186 -15.20 12.49 -7.07
C SER A 186 -14.16 11.66 -6.33
N SER A 187 -14.58 10.72 -5.49
CA SER A 187 -13.71 9.88 -4.65
C SER A 187 -13.67 8.42 -5.12
N SER A 188 -14.40 8.12 -6.19
CA SER A 188 -14.56 6.76 -6.72
C SER A 188 -13.21 6.12 -7.12
N PRO A 189 -13.01 4.82 -6.81
CA PRO A 189 -11.84 4.07 -7.25
C PRO A 189 -11.76 3.90 -8.77
N SER A 190 -12.85 4.14 -9.50
CA SER A 190 -12.88 4.06 -10.96
C SER A 190 -12.12 5.20 -11.65
N ILE A 191 -11.78 6.28 -10.94
CA ILE A 191 -11.00 7.40 -11.50
C ILE A 191 -9.56 6.95 -11.74
N PRO A 192 -9.04 7.03 -12.98
CA PRO A 192 -7.70 6.56 -13.31
C PRO A 192 -6.62 7.34 -12.56
N LEU A 193 -5.46 6.70 -12.40
CA LEU A 193 -4.30 7.27 -11.71
C LEU A 193 -3.39 8.10 -12.62
N SER A 194 -3.59 8.03 -13.93
CA SER A 194 -2.85 8.78 -14.94
C SER A 194 -3.81 9.47 -15.93
N GLY A 195 -3.33 10.55 -16.54
CA GLY A 195 -4.10 11.35 -17.49
C GLY A 195 -4.87 12.51 -16.86
N PRO A 196 -5.69 13.23 -17.65
CA PRO A 196 -6.34 14.47 -17.22
C PRO A 196 -7.35 14.25 -16.08
N LEU A 197 -8.05 13.11 -16.12
CA LEU A 197 -9.04 12.73 -15.10
C LEU A 197 -8.41 12.39 -13.74
N ALA A 198 -7.11 12.10 -13.66
CA ALA A 198 -6.47 11.80 -12.38
C ALA A 198 -6.58 12.96 -11.38
N SER A 199 -6.53 14.19 -11.89
CA SER A 199 -6.61 15.43 -11.12
C SER A 199 -8.01 15.74 -10.57
N SER A 200 -9.07 15.11 -11.10
CA SER A 200 -10.42 15.31 -10.61
C SER A 200 -10.71 14.54 -9.32
N TRP A 201 -9.85 13.59 -8.95
CA TRP A 201 -10.04 12.82 -7.72
C TRP A 201 -9.84 13.70 -6.48
N LYS A 202 -10.78 13.58 -5.54
CA LYS A 202 -10.76 14.23 -4.24
C LYS A 202 -10.96 13.21 -3.13
N ALA A 203 -10.37 13.46 -1.97
CA ALA A 203 -10.60 12.64 -0.79
C ALA A 203 -12.10 12.60 -0.41
N PRO A 204 -12.57 11.48 0.17
CA PRO A 204 -13.94 11.36 0.67
C PRO A 204 -14.27 12.42 1.73
N ASP A 205 -15.56 12.74 1.88
CA ASP A 205 -16.02 13.67 2.91
C ASP A 205 -15.90 13.01 4.28
N ALA A 206 -15.04 13.56 5.13
CA ALA A 206 -14.74 13.02 6.45
C ALA A 206 -15.98 12.90 7.37
N ILE A 207 -17.00 13.75 7.17
CA ILE A 207 -18.17 13.83 8.05
C ILE A 207 -19.31 12.97 7.52
N ARG A 208 -19.56 13.05 6.20
CA ARG A 208 -20.75 12.46 5.57
C ARG A 208 -20.54 11.04 5.05
N THR A 209 -19.31 10.69 4.68
CA THR A 209 -19.00 9.35 4.17
C THR A 209 -18.93 8.36 5.34
N GLN A 210 -19.58 7.22 5.16
CA GLN A 210 -19.66 6.17 6.17
C GLN A 210 -18.28 5.51 6.36
N LEU A 211 -17.97 5.14 7.60
CA LEU A 211 -16.76 4.38 7.94
C LEU A 211 -17.08 2.92 8.22
N ILE A 212 -16.14 2.07 7.80
CA ILE A 212 -16.06 0.66 8.17
C ILE A 212 -14.91 0.52 9.15
N PHE A 213 -15.18 -0.10 10.29
CA PHE A 213 -14.22 -0.35 11.36
C PHE A 213 -13.95 -1.84 11.51
N PRO A 214 -12.71 -2.24 11.82
CA PRO A 214 -12.45 -3.54 12.40
C PRO A 214 -12.81 -3.53 13.89
N VAL A 215 -13.64 -4.47 14.34
CA VAL A 215 -14.16 -4.55 15.71
C VAL A 215 -13.73 -5.86 16.37
N PHE A 216 -13.06 -5.76 17.51
CA PHE A 216 -12.79 -6.90 18.39
C PHE A 216 -13.94 -7.10 19.37
N LEU A 217 -14.54 -8.28 19.35
CA LEU A 217 -15.43 -8.74 20.40
C LEU A 217 -14.61 -9.56 21.40
N LEU A 218 -14.60 -9.14 22.65
CA LEU A 218 -13.89 -9.79 23.74
C LEU A 218 -14.89 -10.54 24.63
N TYR A 219 -14.55 -11.78 24.99
CA TYR A 219 -15.34 -12.63 25.88
C TYR A 219 -14.53 -12.98 27.13
N PRO A 220 -14.46 -12.08 28.13
CA PRO A 220 -13.59 -12.25 29.29
C PRO A 220 -13.84 -13.51 30.11
N GLN A 221 -15.08 -14.04 30.12
CA GLN A 221 -15.46 -15.25 30.85
C GLN A 221 -14.63 -16.47 30.43
N TYR A 222 -14.29 -16.57 29.15
CA TYR A 222 -13.56 -17.70 28.55
C TYR A 222 -12.19 -17.30 27.99
N ALA A 223 -11.76 -16.05 28.22
CA ALA A 223 -10.56 -15.46 27.62
C ALA A 223 -10.48 -15.64 26.10
N GLN A 224 -11.64 -15.55 25.42
CA GLN A 224 -11.76 -15.67 23.97
C GLN A 224 -11.97 -14.29 23.33
N SER A 225 -11.70 -14.20 22.03
CA SER A 225 -11.95 -12.99 21.25
C SER A 225 -12.20 -13.32 19.79
N ASP A 226 -13.11 -12.59 19.15
CA ASP A 226 -13.35 -12.63 17.71
C ASP A 226 -13.08 -11.27 17.07
N LEU A 227 -12.62 -11.28 15.82
CA LEU A 227 -12.42 -10.08 15.00
C LEU A 227 -13.48 -10.03 13.89
N ILE A 228 -14.26 -8.95 13.86
CA ILE A 228 -15.08 -8.57 12.71
C ILE A 228 -14.25 -7.58 11.89
N PRO A 229 -13.69 -7.97 10.73
CA PRO A 229 -12.77 -7.11 9.97
C PRO A 229 -13.47 -5.91 9.34
N GLU A 230 -14.72 -6.09 8.91
CA GLU A 230 -15.53 -5.09 8.23
C GLU A 230 -16.86 -4.88 8.99
N TYR A 231 -16.88 -3.86 9.83
CA TYR A 231 -18.06 -3.43 10.57
C TYR A 231 -18.49 -2.03 10.10
N PRO A 232 -19.55 -1.89 9.28
CA PRO A 232 -20.10 -0.59 8.90
C PRO A 232 -20.67 0.12 10.12
N GLU A 233 -20.34 1.40 10.30
CA GLU A 233 -20.62 2.10 11.56
C GLU A 233 -22.12 2.27 11.88
N ASP A 234 -22.99 2.33 10.87
CA ASP A 234 -24.44 2.50 11.04
C ASP A 234 -25.19 1.17 11.26
N THR A 235 -24.49 0.04 11.20
CA THR A 235 -25.10 -1.28 11.42
C THR A 235 -25.33 -1.52 12.92
N PRO A 236 -26.53 -1.94 13.34
CA PRO A 236 -26.80 -2.32 14.73
C PRO A 236 -26.00 -3.54 15.16
N ILE A 237 -25.46 -3.50 16.38
CA ILE A 237 -24.67 -4.62 16.91
C ILE A 237 -25.45 -5.92 17.08
N GLY A 238 -26.76 -5.81 17.30
CA GLY A 238 -27.64 -6.98 17.42
C GLY A 238 -27.59 -7.91 16.21
N LEU A 239 -27.40 -7.37 15.00
CA LEU A 239 -27.36 -8.17 13.77
C LEU A 239 -26.14 -9.11 13.75
N TYR A 240 -24.95 -8.59 14.06
CA TYR A 240 -23.74 -9.39 14.18
C TYR A 240 -23.83 -10.40 15.31
N LEU A 241 -24.41 -10.02 16.45
CA LEU A 241 -24.62 -10.95 17.56
C LEU A 241 -25.60 -12.07 17.20
N ASP A 242 -26.65 -11.79 16.44
CA ASP A 242 -27.62 -12.79 15.99
C ASP A 242 -26.97 -13.79 15.02
N GLU A 243 -26.07 -13.33 14.15
CA GLU A 243 -25.32 -14.17 13.23
C GLU A 243 -24.26 -15.04 13.94
N MET A 244 -23.50 -14.45 14.88
CA MET A 244 -22.42 -15.13 15.60
C MET A 244 -22.92 -16.05 16.73
N PHE A 245 -24.01 -15.65 17.39
CA PHE A 245 -24.58 -16.32 18.57
C PHE A 245 -26.07 -16.61 18.36
N PRO A 246 -26.42 -17.42 17.36
CA PRO A 246 -27.80 -17.75 17.07
C PRO A 246 -28.44 -18.46 18.28
N GLY A 247 -29.67 -18.06 18.62
CA GLY A 247 -30.43 -18.74 19.65
C GLY A 247 -31.05 -20.05 19.16
N PRO A 248 -31.51 -20.91 20.09
CA PRO A 248 -32.14 -22.20 19.77
C PRO A 248 -33.44 -22.11 18.96
N ALA A 249 -33.94 -20.90 18.65
CA ALA A 249 -35.14 -20.64 17.87
C ALA A 249 -34.91 -19.58 16.75
N GLY A 250 -33.68 -19.44 16.25
CA GLY A 250 -33.42 -18.66 15.04
C GLY A 250 -34.00 -19.36 13.81
N SER A 251 -34.74 -18.63 12.96
CA SER A 251 -35.55 -19.11 11.83
C SER A 251 -34.78 -19.69 10.63
N SER A 252 -33.65 -20.37 10.85
CA SER A 252 -32.89 -21.05 9.81
C SER A 252 -32.92 -22.56 10.05
N THR A 253 -33.26 -23.31 9.00
CA THR A 253 -33.40 -24.77 8.92
C THR A 253 -32.11 -25.56 9.19
N GLN A 254 -31.10 -24.96 9.83
CA GLN A 254 -29.90 -25.66 10.28
C GLN A 254 -29.72 -25.51 11.79
N PRO A 255 -29.46 -26.61 12.53
CA PRO A 255 -29.08 -26.53 13.93
C PRO A 255 -27.72 -25.85 14.01
N THR A 256 -27.71 -24.56 14.28
CA THR A 256 -26.47 -23.83 14.48
C THR A 256 -25.83 -24.33 15.77
N ALA A 257 -24.70 -25.00 15.62
CA ALA A 257 -23.93 -25.51 16.73
C ALA A 257 -23.44 -24.33 17.56
N ARG A 258 -23.77 -24.38 18.85
CA ARG A 258 -23.14 -23.59 19.92
C ARG A 258 -21.63 -23.48 19.71
N GLN A 259 -21.08 -22.31 20.05
CA GLN A 259 -19.64 -22.09 19.96
C GLN A 259 -18.87 -23.13 20.79
N PRO A 260 -17.79 -23.74 20.26
CA PRO A 260 -17.08 -24.85 20.94
C PRO A 260 -16.56 -24.49 22.35
N TRP A 261 -16.24 -23.23 22.57
CA TRP A 261 -15.70 -22.71 23.84
C TRP A 261 -16.78 -22.32 24.86
N ASP A 262 -18.04 -22.17 24.44
CA ASP A 262 -19.13 -21.79 25.36
C ASP A 262 -19.60 -23.02 26.13
N GLU A 263 -18.87 -23.51 27.12
CA GLU A 263 -19.20 -24.74 27.87
C GLU A 263 -20.51 -24.69 28.68
N ARG A 264 -21.12 -23.51 28.86
CA ARG A 264 -22.42 -23.36 29.54
C ARG A 264 -23.63 -23.05 28.64
N GLY A 265 -23.41 -22.61 27.40
CA GLY A 265 -24.50 -22.37 26.44
C GLY A 265 -25.20 -21.05 26.75
N GLU A 266 -24.45 -20.14 27.38
CA GLU A 266 -24.95 -18.86 27.88
C GLU A 266 -24.82 -17.76 26.81
N TYR A 267 -23.95 -17.96 25.81
CA TYR A 267 -23.71 -17.00 24.73
C TYR A 267 -24.75 -17.15 23.63
N VAL A 268 -25.96 -16.65 23.93
CA VAL A 268 -27.08 -16.54 23.00
C VAL A 268 -27.40 -15.07 22.82
N SER A 269 -27.51 -14.57 21.58
CA SER A 269 -27.69 -13.15 21.27
C SER A 269 -28.75 -12.43 22.13
N ALA A 270 -29.90 -13.05 22.39
CA ALA A 270 -30.96 -12.48 23.24
C ALA A 270 -30.56 -12.27 24.71
N LYS A 271 -29.61 -13.06 25.20
CA LYS A 271 -29.08 -13.03 26.56
C LYS A 271 -27.74 -12.30 26.67
N LEU A 272 -27.18 -11.79 25.58
CA LEU A 272 -25.89 -11.08 25.60
C LEU A 272 -26.07 -9.61 25.95
N GLN A 273 -25.08 -9.08 26.67
CA GLN A 273 -24.92 -7.67 26.98
C GLN A 273 -23.55 -7.21 26.49
N VAL A 274 -23.53 -6.11 25.73
CA VAL A 274 -22.30 -5.52 25.21
C VAL A 274 -21.92 -4.29 26.02
N TYR A 275 -20.62 -4.09 26.20
CA TYR A 275 -20.01 -2.97 26.88
C TYR A 275 -18.89 -2.35 26.03
N ALA A 276 -18.78 -1.03 26.07
CA ALA A 276 -17.61 -0.31 25.55
C ALA A 276 -16.91 0.44 26.68
N THR A 277 -15.62 0.67 26.49
CA THR A 277 -14.79 1.46 27.41
C THR A 277 -14.28 2.71 26.70
N THR A 278 -14.25 3.80 27.45
CA THR A 278 -13.72 5.09 27.00
C THR A 278 -12.33 5.33 27.57
N ARG A 279 -11.60 6.31 27.04
CA ARG A 279 -10.26 6.67 27.52
C ARG A 279 -10.25 7.02 29.01
N GLN A 280 -11.25 7.76 29.51
CA GLN A 280 -11.39 8.07 30.93
C GLN A 280 -11.94 6.90 31.78
N LYS A 281 -11.86 5.66 31.27
CA LYS A 281 -12.34 4.43 31.92
C LYS A 281 -13.82 4.50 32.32
N ARG A 282 -14.66 5.22 31.55
CA ARG A 282 -16.13 5.07 31.69
C ARG A 282 -16.58 3.80 30.99
N LEU A 283 -17.51 3.10 31.64
CA LEU A 283 -18.16 1.92 31.11
C LEU A 283 -19.50 2.31 30.48
N LEU A 284 -19.65 2.04 29.19
CA LEU A 284 -20.87 2.27 28.44
C LEU A 284 -21.59 0.94 28.27
N LYS A 285 -22.85 0.87 28.70
CA LYS A 285 -23.71 -0.30 28.49
C LYS A 285 -24.44 -0.12 27.16
N ILE A 286 -24.17 -1.00 26.20
CA ILE A 286 -24.65 -0.85 24.83
C ILE A 286 -25.96 -1.61 24.62
N GLY A 287 -26.96 -0.93 24.07
CA GLY A 287 -28.20 -1.56 23.63
C GLY A 287 -28.00 -2.31 22.30
N ARG A 288 -28.66 -3.46 22.14
CA ARG A 288 -28.56 -4.29 20.91
C ARG A 288 -28.98 -3.57 19.62
N LYS A 289 -29.87 -2.58 19.73
CA LYS A 289 -30.38 -1.80 18.59
C LYS A 289 -29.46 -0.64 18.21
N LEU A 290 -28.46 -0.32 19.02
CA LEU A 290 -27.57 0.79 18.75
C LEU A 290 -26.56 0.42 17.67
N SER A 291 -26.29 1.37 16.78
CA SER A 291 -25.19 1.27 15.82
C SER A 291 -23.86 1.60 16.46
N LEU A 292 -22.75 1.20 15.82
CA LEU A 292 -21.42 1.59 16.29
C LEU A 292 -21.25 3.11 16.30
N ARG A 293 -21.85 3.82 15.34
CA ARG A 293 -21.84 5.28 15.29
C ARG A 293 -22.47 5.88 16.55
N GLU A 294 -23.67 5.42 16.92
CA GLU A 294 -24.36 5.90 18.13
C GLU A 294 -23.59 5.57 19.40
N ILE A 295 -22.92 4.41 19.46
CA ILE A 295 -22.08 4.02 20.59
C ILE A 295 -20.88 4.95 20.73
N ILE A 296 -20.24 5.30 19.62
CA ILE A 296 -19.13 6.25 19.56
C ILE A 296 -19.60 7.63 20.03
N ASP A 297 -20.73 8.11 19.52
CA ASP A 297 -21.30 9.41 19.88
C ASP A 297 -21.68 9.47 21.38
N GLN A 298 -22.21 8.39 21.98
CA GLN A 298 -22.46 8.31 23.43
C GLN A 298 -21.18 8.30 24.27
N GLY A 299 -20.09 7.79 23.70
CA GLY A 299 -18.78 7.80 24.34
C GLY A 299 -18.08 9.15 24.23
N ALA A 300 -18.35 9.92 23.18
CA ALA A 300 -17.79 11.25 23.00
C ALA A 300 -18.30 12.21 24.08
N LYS A 301 -17.37 12.81 24.82
CA LYS A 301 -17.66 13.92 25.73
C LYS A 301 -16.63 15.01 25.57
N ASP A 302 -17.13 16.23 25.45
CA ASP A 302 -16.30 17.42 25.45
C ASP A 302 -15.54 17.56 26.77
N PRO A 303 -14.31 18.10 26.72
CA PRO A 303 -13.53 18.32 27.92
C PRO A 303 -14.20 19.33 28.85
N GLU A 304 -14.26 19.01 30.13
CA GLU A 304 -14.43 20.04 31.16
C GLU A 304 -13.15 20.91 31.21
N LYS A 305 -13.26 22.19 31.59
CA LYS A 305 -12.18 23.18 31.51
C LYS A 305 -10.81 22.61 31.94
N GLY A 306 -9.89 22.48 30.98
CA GLY A 306 -8.51 22.03 31.20
C GLY A 306 -8.27 20.52 31.14
N ALA A 307 -9.30 19.69 30.95
CA ALA A 307 -9.17 18.26 30.73
C ALA A 307 -9.04 17.93 29.24
N ASP A 308 -8.57 16.72 28.93
CA ASP A 308 -8.67 16.18 27.58
C ASP A 308 -10.08 15.66 27.30
N ARG A 309 -10.49 15.69 26.03
CA ARG A 309 -11.74 15.07 25.57
C ARG A 309 -11.77 13.58 25.90
N ASP A 310 -12.98 13.07 26.14
CA ASP A 310 -13.21 11.64 26.33
C ASP A 310 -13.93 11.04 25.12
N GLY A 311 -13.68 9.77 24.86
CA GLY A 311 -14.20 9.08 23.68
C GLY A 311 -13.95 7.59 23.74
N VAL A 312 -14.66 6.85 22.89
CA VAL A 312 -14.38 5.42 22.66
C VAL A 312 -12.98 5.29 22.08
N MET A 313 -12.22 4.31 22.55
CA MET A 313 -10.84 4.11 22.13
C MET A 313 -10.77 3.40 20.77
N LEU A 314 -10.01 4.00 19.85
CA LEU A 314 -9.55 3.39 18.61
C LEU A 314 -8.05 3.09 18.78
N LYS A 315 -7.74 1.89 19.24
CA LYS A 315 -6.36 1.49 19.54
C LYS A 315 -5.77 0.73 18.37
N ASP A 316 -4.68 1.22 17.80
CA ASP A 316 -4.02 0.62 16.63
C ASP A 316 -4.98 0.41 15.43
N GLY A 317 -6.01 1.27 15.33
CA GLY A 317 -7.05 1.19 14.30
C GLY A 317 -8.15 0.17 14.60
N LEU A 318 -8.23 -0.36 15.82
CA LEU A 318 -9.25 -1.33 16.24
C LEU A 318 -10.17 -0.75 17.31
N VAL A 319 -11.46 -1.03 17.18
CA VAL A 319 -12.43 -0.79 18.25
C VAL A 319 -12.62 -2.08 19.04
N SER A 320 -12.59 -2.02 20.36
CA SER A 320 -12.81 -3.20 21.21
C SER A 320 -14.11 -3.08 22.00
N LEU A 321 -14.94 -4.11 21.90
CA LEU A 321 -16.19 -4.26 22.63
C LEU A 321 -16.13 -5.51 23.50
N ILE A 322 -16.74 -5.45 24.67
CA ILE A 322 -16.80 -6.56 25.62
C ILE A 322 -18.19 -7.15 25.57
N VAL A 323 -18.29 -8.47 25.42
CA VAL A 323 -19.56 -9.19 25.31
C VAL A 323 -19.63 -10.22 26.45
N LEU A 324 -20.68 -10.14 27.26
CA LEU A 324 -20.88 -11.01 28.42
C LEU A 324 -22.36 -11.43 28.52
N PRO A 325 -22.68 -12.62 29.05
CA PRO A 325 -24.07 -13.02 29.29
C PRO A 325 -24.71 -12.15 30.38
N LYS A 326 -25.87 -11.58 30.07
CA LYS A 326 -26.62 -10.68 30.93
C LYS A 326 -27.07 -11.38 32.21
N GLY A 327 -26.75 -10.78 33.35
CA GLY A 327 -27.07 -11.29 34.69
C GLY A 327 -26.14 -12.38 35.21
N SER A 328 -25.16 -12.83 34.41
CA SER A 328 -24.21 -13.87 34.81
C SER A 328 -23.26 -13.39 35.90
N ASP A 329 -22.70 -14.33 36.66
CA ASP A 329 -21.67 -14.01 37.66
C ASP A 329 -20.38 -13.51 37.01
N ALA A 330 -20.10 -13.95 35.77
CA ALA A 330 -19.01 -13.42 34.97
C ALA A 330 -19.17 -11.92 34.68
N GLU A 331 -20.38 -11.49 34.30
CA GLU A 331 -20.70 -10.07 34.09
C GLU A 331 -20.49 -9.26 35.37
N LYS A 332 -21.05 -9.70 36.50
CA LYS A 332 -20.93 -9.00 37.79
C LYS A 332 -19.47 -8.89 38.24
N THR A 333 -18.72 -9.99 38.15
CA THR A 333 -17.31 -10.07 38.55
C THR A 333 -16.45 -9.15 37.68
N TRP A 334 -16.68 -9.16 36.37
CA TRP A 334 -15.94 -8.30 35.44
C TRP A 334 -16.23 -6.82 35.69
N ILE A 335 -17.50 -6.43 35.90
CA ILE A 335 -17.87 -5.05 36.23
C ILE A 335 -17.25 -4.61 37.56
N ALA A 336 -17.24 -5.48 38.58
CA ALA A 336 -16.62 -5.18 39.87
C ALA A 336 -15.11 -4.94 39.73
N LYS A 337 -14.41 -5.82 39.00
CA LYS A 337 -12.98 -5.67 38.69
C LYS A 337 -12.70 -4.37 37.94
N PHE A 338 -13.50 -4.05 36.92
CA PHE A 338 -13.36 -2.80 36.16
C PHE A 338 -13.53 -1.55 37.04
N LYS A 339 -14.51 -1.56 37.96
CA LYS A 339 -14.71 -0.45 38.91
C LYS A 339 -13.53 -0.31 39.89
N GLN A 340 -12.94 -1.42 40.32
CA GLN A 340 -11.76 -1.40 41.19
C GLN A 340 -10.53 -0.81 40.47
N GLU A 341 -10.28 -1.22 39.23
CA GLU A 341 -9.19 -0.70 38.38
C GLU A 341 -9.37 0.78 37.99
N ARG A 342 -10.62 1.26 37.99
CA ARG A 342 -10.93 2.69 37.85
C ARG A 342 -10.63 3.47 39.14
N GLY A 343 -10.95 2.91 40.30
CA GLY A 343 -10.78 3.56 41.60
C GLY A 343 -9.33 3.63 42.10
N GLY A 344 -8.50 2.65 41.75
CA GLY A 344 -7.09 2.57 42.20
C GLY A 344 -6.10 3.47 41.47
N GLY A 345 -6.56 4.36 40.58
CA GLY A 345 -5.72 5.29 39.82
C GLY A 345 -5.94 6.76 40.15
N ARG A 346 -6.51 7.06 41.33
CA ARG A 346 -6.66 8.43 41.86
C ARG A 346 -5.51 8.80 42.77
#